data_AF-A0A098BPP1-F1
#
_entry.id   AF-A0A098BPP1-F1
#
_cell.length_a   1.000
_cell.length_b   1.000
_cell.length_c   1.000
_cell.angle_alpha   90.00
_cell.angle_beta   90.00
_cell.angle_gamma   90.00
#
_symmetry.space_group_name_H-M   'P 1'
#
loop_
_entity.id
_entity.type
_entity.pdbx_description
1 polymer ?
#
loop_
_entity_poly.entity_id
_entity_poly.type
_entity_poly.pdbx_seq_one_letter_code
_entity_poly.pdbx_strand_id
1 'polypeptide(L)'
;MEHYPEHRPRPMRSMPDGSDRHRFLAALRASGLSVEQLWLRYFGLGGEAGKVEIEAYLSGLLPLPPLQHDLLAHAINERLDELAPPRAPYSTDLPPSAATDGCAPSAARPDGTHPDRHRPTPRTDPGHATDHDDGDRNDGAGSDRDGSSG
;
A
#
# COMPACT_ATOMS: atom_id res chain seq x y z
N MET A 1 -31.26 25.30 45.00
CA MET A 1 -30.26 25.21 43.91
C MET A 1 -30.31 23.78 43.42
N GLU A 2 -31.20 23.53 42.45
CA GLU A 2 -31.35 22.21 41.83
C GLU A 2 -30.14 21.96 40.93
N HIS A 3 -29.30 20.99 41.29
CA HIS A 3 -28.22 20.54 40.42
C HIS A 3 -28.81 19.73 39.27
N TYR A 4 -28.92 20.34 38.09
CA TYR A 4 -29.22 19.63 36.85
C TYR A 4 -27.97 18.83 36.45
N PRO A 5 -28.05 17.50 36.30
CA PRO A 5 -26.91 16.72 35.82
C PRO A 5 -26.63 17.12 34.37
N GLU A 6 -25.35 17.34 34.07
CA GLU A 6 -24.84 17.62 32.73
C GLU A 6 -25.26 16.51 31.76
N HIS A 7 -26.38 16.72 31.07
CA HIS A 7 -26.65 16.00 29.84
C HIS A 7 -25.59 16.46 28.84
N ARG A 8 -24.46 15.75 28.77
CA ARG A 8 -23.57 15.84 27.62
C ARG A 8 -24.45 15.70 26.38
N PRO A 9 -24.47 16.67 25.47
CA PRO A 9 -25.20 16.50 24.22
C PRO A 9 -24.63 15.23 23.58
N ARG A 10 -25.52 14.30 23.22
CA ARG A 10 -25.14 13.18 22.35
C ARG A 10 -24.41 13.81 21.17
N PRO A 11 -23.21 13.33 20.76
CA PRO A 11 -22.55 13.88 19.59
C PRO A 11 -23.56 13.78 18.44
N MET A 12 -24.10 14.94 18.05
CA MET A 12 -24.91 15.07 16.87
C MET A 12 -23.99 14.65 15.74
N ARG A 13 -24.28 13.45 15.21
CA ARG A 13 -23.82 12.89 13.95
C ARG A 13 -23.02 13.93 13.17
N SER A 14 -21.69 13.78 13.25
CA SER A 14 -20.70 14.68 12.68
C SER A 14 -21.27 15.34 11.43
N MET A 15 -21.43 16.67 11.46
CA MET A 15 -21.73 17.41 10.23
C MET A 15 -20.67 16.98 9.21
N PRO A 16 -21.05 16.61 7.97
CA PRO A 16 -20.08 16.22 6.96
C PRO A 16 -19.28 17.47 6.61
N ASP A 17 -18.14 17.63 7.27
CA ASP A 17 -17.08 18.53 6.85
C ASP A 17 -16.64 18.14 5.43
N GLY A 18 -15.98 19.04 4.71
CA GLY A 18 -15.39 18.74 3.39
C GLY A 18 -14.53 17.47 3.39
N SER A 19 -14.05 17.02 4.56
CA SER A 19 -13.43 15.71 4.80
C SER A 19 -14.25 14.51 4.34
N ASP A 20 -15.59 14.51 4.47
CA ASP A 20 -16.42 13.34 4.10
C ASP A 20 -16.43 13.15 2.59
N ARG A 21 -16.62 14.25 1.84
CA ARG A 21 -16.56 14.22 0.39
C ARG A 21 -15.15 13.92 -0.12
N HIS A 22 -14.12 14.44 0.54
CA HIS A 22 -12.74 14.10 0.19
C HIS A 22 -12.48 12.59 0.34
N ARG A 23 -12.92 11.98 1.45
CA ARG A 23 -12.79 10.54 1.71
C ARG A 23 -13.57 9.70 0.69
N PHE A 24 -14.80 10.10 0.38
CA PHE A 24 -15.61 9.44 -0.65
C PHE A 24 -14.91 9.45 -2.02
N LEU A 25 -14.41 10.62 -2.46
CA LEU A 25 -13.70 10.74 -3.73
C LEU A 25 -12.36 9.99 -3.72
N ALA A 26 -11.68 9.92 -2.58
CA ALA A 26 -10.47 9.12 -2.43
C ALA A 26 -10.76 7.61 -2.56
N ALA A 27 -11.84 7.13 -1.94
CA ALA A 27 -12.30 5.75 -2.07
C ALA A 27 -12.70 5.42 -3.52
N LEU A 28 -13.40 6.32 -4.21
CA LEU A 28 -13.73 6.17 -5.63
C LEU A 28 -12.47 6.07 -6.50
N ARG A 29 -11.45 6.90 -6.24
CA ARG A 29 -10.16 6.80 -6.95
C ARG A 29 -9.46 5.47 -6.68
N ALA A 30 -9.46 5.02 -5.42
CA ALA A 30 -8.82 3.78 -5.00
C ALA A 30 -9.51 2.53 -5.57
N SER A 31 -10.82 2.57 -5.79
CA SER A 31 -11.58 1.43 -6.36
C SER A 31 -11.31 1.21 -7.85
N GLY A 32 -10.73 2.20 -8.54
CA GLY A 32 -10.43 2.17 -9.97
C GLY A 32 -11.67 2.14 -10.85
N LEU A 33 -12.86 2.45 -10.32
CA LEU A 33 -14.10 2.50 -11.11
C LEU A 33 -14.12 3.76 -11.98
N SER A 34 -14.47 3.59 -13.25
CA SER A 34 -14.95 4.71 -14.06
C SER A 34 -16.33 5.15 -13.58
N VAL A 35 -16.73 6.39 -13.90
CA VAL A 35 -18.07 6.90 -13.54
C VAL A 35 -19.19 6.03 -14.12
N GLU A 36 -18.98 5.49 -15.31
CA GLU A 36 -19.95 4.58 -15.95
C GLU A 36 -20.07 3.24 -15.21
N GLN A 37 -18.95 2.67 -14.77
CA GLN A 37 -18.96 1.43 -13.99
C GLN A 37 -19.59 1.65 -12.61
N LEU A 38 -19.30 2.78 -11.97
CA LEU A 38 -19.95 3.17 -10.71
C LEU A 38 -21.46 3.28 -10.90
N TRP A 39 -21.91 3.98 -11.94
CA TRP A 39 -23.33 4.14 -12.25
C TRP A 39 -24.02 2.80 -12.50
N LEU A 40 -23.43 1.89 -13.28
CA LEU A 40 -24.02 0.57 -13.55
C LEU A 40 -24.17 -0.27 -12.28
N ARG A 41 -23.17 -0.27 -11.39
CA ARG A 41 -23.24 -0.99 -10.11
C ARG A 41 -24.31 -0.38 -9.20
N TYR A 42 -24.29 0.94 -9.05
CA TYR A 42 -25.30 1.69 -8.29
C TYR A 42 -26.73 1.44 -8.81
N PHE A 43 -26.93 1.41 -10.13
CA PHE A 43 -28.22 1.12 -10.74
C PHE A 43 -28.67 -0.31 -10.43
N GLY A 44 -27.74 -1.28 -10.46
CA GLY A 44 -28.01 -2.65 -10.03
C GLY A 44 -28.44 -2.79 -8.57
N LEU A 45 -28.04 -1.85 -7.70
CA LEU A 45 -28.45 -1.77 -6.30
C LEU A 45 -29.81 -1.06 -6.10
N GLY A 46 -30.50 -0.68 -7.17
CA GLY A 46 -31.77 0.05 -7.11
C GLY A 46 -31.62 1.58 -7.10
N GLY A 47 -30.46 2.09 -7.49
CA GLY A 47 -30.22 3.52 -7.64
C GLY A 47 -31.11 4.18 -8.69
N GLU A 48 -31.70 5.34 -8.37
CA GLU A 48 -32.72 5.98 -9.21
C GLU A 48 -32.15 7.15 -10.05
N ALA A 49 -31.05 7.76 -9.61
CA ALA A 49 -30.38 8.84 -10.34
C ALA A 49 -29.71 8.39 -11.65
N GLY A 50 -29.77 9.23 -12.67
CA GLY A 50 -29.09 9.00 -13.94
C GLY A 50 -27.58 9.23 -13.90
N LYS A 51 -26.84 8.72 -14.89
CA LYS A 51 -25.39 8.91 -15.03
C LYS A 51 -24.97 10.39 -14.96
N VAL A 52 -25.70 11.27 -15.65
CA VAL A 52 -25.42 12.72 -15.66
C VAL A 52 -25.60 13.36 -14.28
N GLU A 53 -26.61 12.93 -13.51
CA GLU A 53 -26.82 13.42 -12.14
C GLU A 53 -25.70 12.96 -11.21
N ILE A 54 -25.21 11.73 -11.37
CA ILE A 54 -24.03 11.23 -10.64
C ILE A 54 -22.77 12.03 -11.03
N GLU A 55 -22.55 12.31 -12.31
CA GLU A 55 -21.42 13.15 -12.76
C GLU A 55 -21.47 14.56 -12.14
N ALA A 56 -22.66 15.17 -12.12
CA ALA A 56 -22.89 16.46 -11.47
C ALA A 56 -22.65 16.38 -9.96
N TYR A 57 -23.08 15.30 -9.30
CA TYR A 57 -22.85 15.05 -7.88
C TYR A 57 -21.37 14.92 -7.54
N LEU A 58 -20.62 14.10 -8.28
CA LEU A 58 -19.18 13.91 -8.08
C LEU A 58 -18.42 15.24 -8.28
N SER A 59 -18.85 16.04 -9.25
CA SER A 59 -18.32 17.39 -9.50
C SER A 59 -18.75 18.42 -8.44
N GLY A 60 -19.75 18.11 -7.61
CA GLY A 60 -20.29 18.99 -6.58
C GLY A 60 -21.23 20.06 -7.09
N LEU A 61 -21.74 19.88 -8.31
CA LEU A 61 -22.69 20.79 -8.94
C LEU A 61 -24.14 20.50 -8.49
N LEU A 62 -24.41 19.30 -7.98
CA LEU A 62 -25.73 18.85 -7.54
C LEU A 62 -25.61 18.02 -6.25
N PRO A 63 -26.44 18.25 -5.21
CA PRO A 63 -26.52 17.33 -4.08
C PRO A 63 -27.41 16.12 -4.43
N LEU A 64 -27.05 14.93 -3.92
CA LEU A 64 -27.90 13.74 -4.00
C LEU A 64 -28.65 13.50 -2.68
N PRO A 65 -29.83 12.86 -2.72
CA PRO A 65 -30.48 12.35 -1.52
C PRO A 65 -29.55 11.39 -0.75
N PRO A 66 -29.62 11.34 0.60
CA PRO A 66 -28.74 10.49 1.41
C PRO A 66 -28.74 9.02 1.00
N LEU A 67 -29.90 8.46 0.66
CA LEU A 67 -30.00 7.08 0.21
C LEU A 67 -29.18 6.84 -1.08
N GLN A 68 -29.28 7.74 -2.05
CA GLN A 68 -28.56 7.60 -3.32
C GLN A 68 -27.04 7.73 -3.12
N HIS A 69 -26.62 8.61 -2.21
CA HIS A 69 -25.22 8.69 -1.79
C HIS A 69 -24.72 7.39 -1.15
N ASP A 70 -25.51 6.80 -0.24
CA ASP A 70 -25.14 5.58 0.46
C ASP A 70 -25.04 4.37 -0.49
N LEU A 71 -25.89 4.31 -1.52
CA LEU A 71 -25.80 3.31 -2.58
C LEU A 71 -24.52 3.45 -3.41
N LEU A 72 -24.10 4.68 -3.74
CA LEU A 72 -22.82 4.92 -4.41
C LEU A 72 -21.64 4.51 -3.52
N ALA A 73 -21.70 4.83 -2.23
CA ALA A 73 -20.68 4.42 -1.26
C ALA A 73 -20.60 2.89 -1.15
N HIS A 74 -21.75 2.21 -1.14
CA HIS A 74 -21.81 0.75 -1.11
C HIS A 74 -21.15 0.13 -2.34
N ALA A 75 -21.49 0.60 -3.55
CA ALA A 75 -20.88 0.12 -4.80
C ALA A 75 -19.35 0.32 -4.84
N ILE A 76 -18.85 1.43 -4.27
CA ILE A 76 -17.41 1.69 -4.15
C ILE A 76 -16.76 0.70 -3.18
N ASN A 77 -17.37 0.49 -2.01
CA ASN A 77 -16.85 -0.40 -0.99
C ASN A 77 -16.80 -1.85 -1.47
N GLU A 78 -17.86 -2.34 -2.13
CA GLU A 78 -17.86 -3.68 -2.73
C GLU A 78 -16.67 -3.85 -3.69
N ARG A 79 -16.38 -2.83 -4.50
CA ARG A 79 -15.22 -2.86 -5.39
C ARG A 79 -13.89 -2.84 -4.63
N LEU A 80 -13.79 -2.09 -3.54
CA LEU A 80 -12.58 -2.08 -2.72
C LEU A 80 -12.35 -3.42 -2.02
N ASP A 81 -13.41 -4.09 -1.59
CA ASP A 81 -13.35 -5.42 -1.00
C ASP A 81 -12.85 -6.46 -2.02
N GLU A 82 -13.25 -6.35 -3.29
CA GLU A 82 -12.71 -7.16 -4.40
C GLU A 82 -11.20 -6.93 -4.63
N LEU A 83 -10.68 -5.74 -4.34
CA LEU A 83 -9.25 -5.40 -4.52
C LEU A 83 -8.38 -5.80 -3.33
N ALA A 84 -8.97 -5.91 -2.14
CA ALA A 84 -8.30 -6.30 -0.91
C ALA A 84 -8.89 -7.58 -0.24
N PRO A 85 -9.10 -8.70 -0.97
CA PRO A 85 -9.49 -9.95 -0.33
C PRO A 85 -8.35 -10.46 0.57
N PRO A 86 -8.64 -11.29 1.59
CA PRO A 86 -7.59 -11.91 2.39
C PRO A 86 -6.62 -12.65 1.47
N ARG A 87 -5.32 -12.32 1.57
CA ARG A 87 -4.29 -12.99 0.78
C ARG A 87 -4.14 -14.43 1.26
N ALA A 88 -4.31 -15.37 0.35
CA ALA A 88 -4.00 -16.77 0.63
C ALA A 88 -2.49 -16.92 0.90
N PRO A 89 -2.09 -17.72 1.91
CA PRO A 89 -0.68 -17.95 2.22
C PRO A 89 0.01 -18.77 1.12
N TYR A 90 1.29 -18.49 0.85
CA TYR A 90 2.08 -19.28 -0.10
C TYR A 90 2.54 -20.61 0.53
N SER A 91 2.80 -21.63 -0.29
CA SER A 91 3.35 -22.91 0.17
C SER A 91 4.69 -22.81 0.90
N THR A 92 5.43 -21.73 0.70
CA THR A 92 6.65 -21.39 1.45
C THR A 92 6.38 -20.79 2.84
N ASP A 93 5.20 -20.20 3.05
CA ASP A 93 4.76 -19.64 4.33
C ASP A 93 3.98 -20.68 5.17
N LEU A 94 3.64 -21.81 4.55
CA LEU A 94 3.10 -22.97 5.24
C LEU A 94 4.26 -23.67 5.98
N PRO A 95 4.13 -23.94 7.29
CA PRO A 95 5.15 -24.69 8.01
C PRO A 95 5.35 -26.05 7.33
N PRO A 96 6.59 -26.57 7.25
CA PRO A 96 6.81 -27.90 6.71
C PRO A 96 5.92 -28.84 7.50
N SER A 97 5.02 -29.54 6.79
CA SER A 97 4.24 -30.61 7.38
C SER A 97 5.24 -31.51 8.07
N ALA A 98 5.19 -31.60 9.39
CA ALA A 98 6.00 -32.52 10.17
C ALA A 98 5.51 -33.95 9.91
N ALA A 99 5.59 -34.38 8.66
CA ALA A 99 5.63 -35.77 8.29
C ALA A 99 7.02 -36.25 8.70
N THR A 100 7.07 -36.76 9.91
CA THR A 100 8.14 -37.52 10.54
C THR A 100 8.66 -38.61 9.60
N ASP A 101 9.75 -38.31 8.89
CA ASP A 101 10.64 -39.33 8.33
C ASP A 101 11.82 -39.52 9.30
N GLY A 102 11.96 -40.72 9.86
CA GLY A 102 13.23 -41.14 10.47
C GLY A 102 13.13 -41.85 11.81
N CYS A 103 12.52 -43.03 11.85
CA CYS A 103 12.96 -44.07 12.78
C CYS A 103 13.76 -45.11 11.97
N ALA A 104 15.11 -45.10 12.08
CA ALA A 104 16.04 -46.24 11.96
C ALA A 104 17.52 -45.73 11.98
N PRO A 105 18.56 -46.59 12.13
CA PRO A 105 19.12 -47.12 13.38
C PRO A 105 20.60 -46.71 13.62
N SER A 106 21.09 -46.88 14.85
CA SER A 106 22.48 -46.61 15.26
C SER A 106 23.41 -47.82 15.05
N ALA A 107 24.51 -47.66 14.28
CA ALA A 107 25.72 -48.48 14.38
C ALA A 107 26.99 -47.82 13.75
N ALA A 108 27.89 -47.35 14.63
CA ALA A 108 29.37 -47.38 14.67
C ALA A 108 30.29 -47.20 13.42
N ARG A 109 31.15 -46.13 13.49
CA ARG A 109 32.64 -46.00 13.29
C ARG A 109 33.31 -46.43 11.95
N PRO A 110 34.37 -45.72 11.46
CA PRO A 110 35.73 -45.82 12.02
C PRO A 110 36.66 -44.57 11.96
N ASP A 111 37.86 -44.83 12.46
CA ASP A 111 39.08 -44.10 12.83
C ASP A 111 39.76 -43.21 11.74
N GLY A 112 40.53 -42.19 12.15
CA GLY A 112 41.35 -41.39 11.22
C GLY A 112 42.14 -40.23 11.85
N THR A 113 43.40 -40.50 12.19
CA THR A 113 44.46 -39.64 12.74
C THR A 113 44.76 -38.36 11.95
N HIS A 114 44.95 -37.23 12.66
CA HIS A 114 45.41 -35.94 12.11
C HIS A 114 46.80 -35.58 12.69
N PRO A 115 47.84 -35.29 11.89
CA PRO A 115 49.07 -34.73 12.41
C PRO A 115 49.06 -33.20 12.40
N ASP A 116 49.82 -32.71 13.39
CA ASP A 116 50.00 -31.36 13.91
C ASP A 116 50.72 -30.38 12.96
N ARG A 117 50.52 -29.09 13.20
CA ARG A 117 50.92 -27.94 12.36
C ARG A 117 52.30 -27.36 12.73
N HIS A 118 52.83 -26.55 11.80
CA HIS A 118 53.83 -25.47 11.90
C HIS A 118 55.32 -25.89 11.76
N ARG A 119 56.12 -25.29 10.86
CA ARG A 119 56.62 -23.88 10.84
C ARG A 119 57.12 -23.43 9.44
N PRO A 120 57.49 -22.13 9.27
CA PRO A 120 57.44 -21.37 8.01
C PRO A 120 58.82 -21.09 7.39
N THR A 121 58.85 -20.47 6.21
CA THR A 121 59.94 -19.55 5.80
C THR A 121 59.40 -18.33 5.04
N PRO A 122 60.08 -17.17 5.13
CA PRO A 122 59.70 -15.92 4.46
C PRO A 122 60.48 -15.70 3.15
N ARG A 123 59.91 -14.95 2.20
CA ARG A 123 60.69 -14.29 1.14
C ARG A 123 59.95 -13.11 0.48
N THR A 124 60.30 -11.92 0.98
CA THR A 124 60.67 -10.66 0.30
C THR A 124 60.10 -10.32 -1.10
N ASP A 125 59.22 -9.30 -1.11
CA ASP A 125 59.04 -8.09 -1.99
C ASP A 125 58.93 -8.21 -3.54
N PRO A 126 58.52 -7.14 -4.31
CA PRO A 126 57.94 -5.83 -3.96
C PRO A 126 56.72 -5.38 -4.85
N GLY A 127 55.99 -4.35 -4.38
CA GLY A 127 55.46 -3.27 -5.24
C GLY A 127 54.03 -3.38 -5.79
N HIS A 128 53.16 -2.43 -5.41
CA HIS A 128 52.61 -1.41 -6.33
C HIS A 128 51.60 -0.55 -5.56
N ALA A 129 51.96 0.71 -5.32
CA ALA A 129 51.06 1.76 -4.91
C ALA A 129 50.27 2.26 -6.11
N THR A 130 48.96 2.51 -5.96
CA THR A 130 48.33 3.77 -6.38
C THR A 130 47.02 3.93 -5.63
N ASP A 131 47.11 4.81 -4.65
CA ASP A 131 46.08 5.72 -4.19
C ASP A 131 45.54 6.54 -5.40
N HIS A 132 44.22 6.64 -5.54
CA HIS A 132 43.53 7.69 -6.29
C HIS A 132 42.14 7.87 -5.69
N ASP A 133 42.14 8.67 -4.63
CA ASP A 133 41.08 9.61 -4.28
C ASP A 133 40.82 10.57 -5.46
N ASP A 134 39.55 10.86 -5.73
CA ASP A 134 39.09 12.22 -6.03
C ASP A 134 37.60 12.17 -6.38
N GLY A 135 36.79 12.68 -5.45
CA GLY A 135 35.51 13.26 -5.80
C GLY A 135 35.71 14.54 -6.62
N ASP A 136 34.66 15.02 -7.27
CA ASP A 136 34.10 16.36 -7.09
C ASP A 136 33.20 16.76 -8.28
N ARG A 137 32.01 17.27 -7.92
CA ARG A 137 31.13 18.26 -8.58
C ARG A 137 31.01 18.30 -10.11
N ASN A 138 29.75 18.39 -10.56
CA ASN A 138 29.36 19.59 -11.31
C ASN A 138 27.87 19.96 -11.13
N ASP A 139 27.64 21.05 -10.39
CA ASP A 139 26.44 21.86 -10.43
C ASP A 139 26.47 22.74 -11.70
N GLY A 140 25.44 22.66 -12.54
CA GLY A 140 25.33 23.45 -13.75
C GLY A 140 23.94 24.05 -13.91
N ALA A 141 23.75 25.23 -13.34
CA ALA A 141 22.61 26.11 -13.62
C ALA A 141 22.67 26.64 -15.07
N GLY A 142 21.50 26.79 -15.70
CA GLY A 142 21.32 27.53 -16.94
C GLY A 142 19.94 28.18 -16.96
N SER A 143 19.90 29.46 -16.64
CA SER A 143 18.78 30.38 -16.92
C SER A 143 18.95 30.98 -18.32
N ASP A 144 17.94 31.74 -18.74
CA ASP A 144 17.86 32.62 -19.93
C ASP A 144 17.27 31.96 -21.20
N ARG A 145 16.46 32.60 -22.07
CA ARG A 145 15.65 33.83 -22.14
C ARG A 145 14.94 33.81 -23.52
N ASP A 146 13.90 34.64 -23.66
CA ASP A 146 13.44 35.38 -24.86
C ASP A 146 12.58 34.77 -25.99
N GLY A 147 11.55 35.57 -26.33
CA GLY A 147 10.97 35.81 -27.67
C GLY A 147 9.72 34.97 -28.01
N SER A 148 8.59 35.49 -28.52
CA SER A 148 8.26 36.77 -29.13
C SER A 148 6.73 36.98 -29.16
N SER A 149 6.32 38.25 -29.10
CA SER A 149 5.03 38.73 -29.58
C SER A 149 4.88 38.56 -31.10
N GLY A 150 3.63 38.41 -31.56
CA GLY A 150 3.21 38.46 -32.95
C GLY A 150 1.72 38.15 -33.06
#